data_AF-F8W1W1-F1
#
_entry.id   AF-F8W1W1-F1
#
_cell.length_a   1.000
_cell.length_b   1.000
_cell.length_c   1.000
_cell.angle_alpha   90.00
_cell.angle_beta   90.00
_cell.angle_gamma   90.00
#
_symmetry.space_group_name_H-M   'P 1'
#
loop_
_entity.id
_entity.type
_entity.pdbx_description
1 polymer ?
#
loop_
_entity_poly.entity_id
_entity_poly.type
_entity_poly.pdbx_seq_one_letter_code
_entity_poly.pdbx_strand_id
1 'polypeptide(L)'
;MGYVRMIRSGGLHCSSNAIRFVPDLEDIVNFEELVKEEGLAEETLKAARHLDSVLSDHTRNSAEGTEYFKMLVDVFAPEFRRPKNIHLRNFYIIVPPLTLNFVEHSISCKEKLNKK
;
A
#
# COMPACT_ATOMS: atom_id res chain seq x y z
N MET A 1 -6.79 -11.82 -0.01
CA MET A 1 -7.11 -10.37 -0.01
C MET A 1 -7.02 -9.68 1.35
N GLY A 2 -7.22 -10.37 2.49
CA GLY A 2 -7.14 -9.72 3.82
C GLY A 2 -5.81 -9.01 4.11
N TYR A 3 -4.67 -9.65 3.79
CA TYR A 3 -3.34 -9.05 3.97
C TYR A 3 -3.14 -7.78 3.13
N VAL A 4 -3.55 -7.80 1.86
CA VAL A 4 -3.50 -6.62 0.96
C VAL A 4 -4.35 -5.47 1.53
N ARG A 5 -5.56 -5.77 2.02
CA ARG A 5 -6.43 -4.78 2.66
C ARG A 5 -5.79 -4.21 3.93
N MET A 6 -5.14 -5.05 4.74
CA MET A 6 -4.47 -4.61 5.96
C MET A 6 -3.27 -3.70 5.66
N ILE A 7 -2.41 -4.05 4.69
CA ILE A 7 -1.31 -3.17 4.25
C ILE A 7 -1.87 -1.84 3.72
N ARG A 8 -2.91 -1.88 2.89
CA ARG A 8 -3.55 -0.67 2.37
C ARG A 8 -4.05 0.22 3.51
N SER A 9 -4.78 -0.34 4.47
CA SER A 9 -5.30 0.42 5.61
C SER A 9 -4.18 0.96 6.50
N GLY A 10 -3.13 0.18 6.76
CA GLY A 10 -1.97 0.63 7.54
C GLY A 10 -1.17 1.73 6.84
N GLY A 11 -0.95 1.58 5.53
CA GLY A 11 -0.29 2.58 4.68
C GLY A 11 -1.08 3.88 4.65
N LEU A 12 -2.38 3.82 4.38
CA LEU A 12 -3.25 5.00 4.40
C LEU A 12 -3.30 5.67 5.77
N HIS A 13 -3.33 4.90 6.87
CA HIS A 13 -3.30 5.46 8.22
C HIS A 13 -1.99 6.20 8.52
N CYS A 14 -0.85 5.63 8.12
CA CYS A 14 0.45 6.28 8.27
C CYS A 14 0.53 7.58 7.46
N SER A 15 0.14 7.53 6.18
CA SER A 15 0.13 8.71 5.31
C SER A 15 -0.82 9.80 5.83
N SER A 16 -2.03 9.42 6.27
CA SER A 16 -3.02 10.33 6.85
C SER A 16 -2.52 11.01 8.12
N ASN A 17 -1.79 10.31 8.99
CA ASN A 17 -1.17 10.91 10.17
C ASN A 17 -0.07 11.92 9.79
N ALA A 18 0.72 11.64 8.75
CA ALA A 18 1.80 12.53 8.31
C ALA A 18 1.27 13.86 7.75
N ILE A 19 0.14 13.83 7.02
CA ILE A 19 -0.47 15.02 6.40
C ILE A 19 -1.56 15.67 7.25
N ARG A 20 -1.79 15.21 8.49
CA ARG A 20 -2.90 15.68 9.32
C ARG A 20 -2.92 17.21 9.54
N PHE A 21 -1.76 17.86 9.41
CA PHE A 21 -1.61 19.31 9.59
C PHE A 21 -1.67 20.10 8.27
N VAL A 22 -1.82 19.42 7.13
CA VAL A 22 -1.99 20.05 5.83
C VAL A 22 -3.49 20.34 5.65
N PRO A 23 -3.89 21.63 5.59
CA PRO A 23 -5.31 22.01 5.63
C PRO A 23 -6.06 21.66 4.34
N ASP A 24 -5.40 21.77 3.18
CA ASP A 24 -5.94 21.41 1.87
C ASP A 24 -4.89 20.60 1.10
N LEU A 25 -5.29 19.43 0.61
CA LEU A 25 -4.44 18.52 -0.15
C LEU A 25 -4.59 18.69 -1.66
N GLU A 26 -5.67 19.34 -2.10
CA GLU A 26 -5.97 19.62 -3.50
C GLU A 26 -5.36 20.95 -3.94
N ASP A 27 -5.22 21.91 -3.02
CA ASP A 27 -4.65 23.24 -3.25
C ASP A 27 -3.49 23.55 -2.29
N ILE A 28 -2.34 22.92 -2.52
CA ILE A 28 -1.11 23.20 -1.77
C ILE A 28 -0.36 24.33 -2.47
N VAL A 29 -0.22 25.46 -1.78
CA VAL A 29 0.58 26.61 -2.23
C VAL A 29 2.06 26.25 -2.41
N ASN A 30 2.72 26.88 -3.39
CA ASN A 30 4.16 26.70 -3.61
C ASN A 30 4.96 27.60 -2.65
N PHE A 31 5.58 26.99 -1.63
CA PHE A 31 6.30 27.73 -0.61
C PHE A 31 7.60 28.34 -1.16
N GLU A 32 8.29 27.68 -2.10
CA GLU A 32 9.49 28.22 -2.73
C GLU A 32 9.20 29.54 -3.46
N GLU A 33 8.07 29.65 -4.16
CA GLU A 33 7.66 30.88 -4.87
C GLU A 33 7.36 32.02 -3.89
N LEU A 34 6.58 31.76 -2.84
CA LEU A 34 6.25 32.76 -1.81
C LEU A 34 7.51 33.32 -1.13
N VAL A 35 8.46 32.44 -0.82
CA VAL A 35 9.74 32.83 -0.18
C VAL A 35 10.62 33.65 -1.11
N LYS A 36 10.57 33.38 -2.42
CA LYS A 36 11.27 34.19 -3.44
C LYS A 36 10.65 35.58 -3.60
N GLU A 37 9.32 35.67 -3.62
CA GLU A 37 8.59 36.94 -3.75
C GLU A 37 8.87 37.88 -2.58
N GLU A 38 8.94 37.33 -1.36
CA GLU A 38 9.24 38.09 -0.13
C GLU A 38 10.75 38.37 0.07
N GLY A 39 11.63 37.82 -0.80
CA GLY A 39 13.07 38.09 -0.76
C GLY A 39 13.77 37.61 0.51
N LEU A 40 13.33 36.48 1.09
CA LEU A 40 13.91 35.96 2.34
C LEU A 40 15.29 35.30 2.11
N ALA A 41 15.95 34.95 3.22
CA ALA A 41 17.28 34.34 3.22
C ALA A 41 17.34 33.01 2.41
N GLU A 42 18.53 32.69 1.89
CA GLU A 42 18.75 31.52 1.05
C GLU A 42 18.45 30.19 1.79
N GLU A 43 18.69 30.17 3.09
CA GLU A 43 18.37 29.05 3.98
C GLU A 43 16.85 28.79 4.01
N THR A 44 16.05 29.85 4.06
CA THR A 44 14.59 29.77 4.05
C THR A 44 14.09 29.26 2.70
N LEU A 45 14.70 29.70 1.59
CA LEU A 45 14.37 29.22 0.25
C LEU A 45 14.66 27.72 0.10
N LYS A 46 15.79 27.25 0.63
CA LYS A 46 16.13 25.82 0.64
C LYS A 46 15.15 25.01 1.49
N ALA A 47 14.76 25.52 2.65
CA ALA A 47 13.78 24.87 3.52
C ALA A 47 12.40 24.80 2.85
N ALA A 48 11.95 25.86 2.20
CA ALA A 48 10.68 25.93 1.48
C ALA A 48 10.64 24.91 0.32
N ARG A 49 11.68 24.84 -0.50
CA ARG A 49 11.79 23.81 -1.55
C ARG A 49 11.71 22.39 -0.99
N HIS A 50 12.36 22.14 0.15
CA HIS A 50 12.30 20.84 0.79
C HIS A 50 10.87 20.51 1.26
N LEU A 51 10.19 21.50 1.85
CA LEU A 51 8.80 21.38 2.28
C LEU A 51 7.88 21.05 1.10
N ASP A 52 8.00 21.78 -0.02
CA ASP A 52 7.22 21.52 -1.25
C ASP A 52 7.41 20.09 -1.75
N SER A 53 8.66 19.60 -1.79
CA SER A 53 8.96 18.23 -2.19
C SER A 53 8.31 17.20 -1.26
N VAL A 54 8.42 17.39 0.05
CA VAL A 54 7.86 16.48 1.06
C VAL A 54 6.34 16.46 0.99
N LEU A 55 5.70 17.62 0.84
CA LEU A 55 4.24 17.71 0.70
C LEU A 55 3.77 17.03 -0.59
N SER A 56 4.44 17.27 -1.72
CA SER A 56 4.12 16.60 -2.99
C SER A 56 4.21 15.08 -2.88
N ASP A 57 5.27 14.56 -2.24
CA ASP A 57 5.44 13.12 -2.03
C ASP A 57 4.33 12.54 -1.14
N HIS A 58 3.98 13.22 -0.05
CA HIS A 58 2.93 12.77 0.85
C HIS A 58 1.54 12.79 0.19
N THR A 59 1.20 13.82 -0.58
CA THR A 59 -0.08 13.90 -1.30
C THR A 59 -0.20 12.78 -2.33
N ARG A 60 0.86 12.54 -3.12
CA ARG A 60 0.91 11.43 -4.09
C ARG A 60 0.74 10.06 -3.43
N ASN A 61 1.39 9.84 -2.29
CA ASN A 61 1.34 8.56 -1.55
C ASN A 61 0.04 8.38 -0.75
N SER A 62 -0.71 9.44 -0.51
CA SER A 62 -2.00 9.40 0.19
C SER A 62 -3.16 9.12 -0.76
N ALA A 63 -2.99 9.40 -2.06
CA ALA A 63 -3.98 9.10 -3.08
C ALA A 63 -4.16 7.58 -3.29
N GLU A 64 -5.41 7.16 -3.58
CA GLU A 64 -5.86 5.78 -3.78
C GLU A 64 -5.14 4.98 -4.89
N GLY A 65 -4.17 5.56 -5.59
CA GLY A 65 -3.46 4.97 -6.73
C GLY A 65 -2.32 3.99 -6.40
N THR A 66 -2.02 3.73 -5.11
CA THR A 66 -0.95 2.79 -4.76
C THR A 66 -1.33 1.34 -5.09
N GLU A 67 -0.64 0.72 -6.05
CA GLU A 67 -0.86 -0.68 -6.46
C GLU A 67 -0.28 -1.69 -5.44
N TYR A 68 -0.86 -1.75 -4.23
CA TYR A 68 -0.39 -2.61 -3.13
C TYR A 68 -0.23 -4.09 -3.53
N PHE A 69 -1.11 -4.60 -4.40
CA PHE A 69 -0.99 -5.96 -4.89
C PHE A 69 0.26 -6.16 -5.76
N LYS A 70 0.52 -5.23 -6.67
CA LYS A 70 1.72 -5.24 -7.53
C LYS A 70 2.98 -5.17 -6.68
N MET A 71 3.03 -4.29 -5.69
CA MET A 71 4.15 -4.17 -4.76
C MET A 71 4.45 -5.52 -4.06
N LEU A 72 3.43 -6.23 -3.60
CA LEU A 72 3.60 -7.55 -3.01
C LEU A 72 4.09 -8.59 -4.03
N VAL A 73 3.54 -8.58 -5.24
CA VAL A 73 4.02 -9.46 -6.31
C VAL A 73 5.50 -9.18 -6.61
N ASP A 74 5.89 -7.92 -6.71
CA ASP A 74 7.27 -7.52 -7.03
C ASP A 74 8.25 -7.89 -5.91
N VAL A 75 7.83 -7.83 -4.65
CA VAL A 75 8.63 -8.26 -3.48
C VAL A 75 8.74 -9.79 -3.39
N PHE A 76 7.63 -10.51 -3.55
CA PHE A 76 7.61 -11.95 -3.31
C PHE A 76 8.00 -12.77 -4.54
N ALA A 77 7.69 -12.33 -5.77
CA ALA A 77 7.99 -13.12 -6.97
C ALA A 77 9.48 -13.48 -7.12
N PRO A 78 10.45 -12.58 -6.83
CA PRO A 78 11.86 -12.94 -6.83
C PRO A 78 12.17 -14.04 -5.83
N GLU A 79 11.67 -13.92 -4.59
CA GLU A 79 11.89 -14.90 -3.51
C GLU A 79 11.36 -16.30 -3.87
N PHE A 80 10.17 -16.38 -4.47
CA PHE A 80 9.57 -17.64 -4.91
C PHE A 80 10.28 -18.25 -6.14
N ARG A 81 10.95 -17.43 -6.96
CA ARG A 81 11.64 -17.87 -8.19
C ARG A 81 13.15 -18.06 -8.00
N ARG A 82 13.68 -17.85 -6.79
CA ARG A 82 15.12 -18.08 -6.51
C ARG A 82 15.51 -19.53 -6.76
N PRO A 83 16.73 -19.82 -7.28
CA PRO A 83 17.21 -21.19 -7.46
C PRO A 83 17.22 -22.02 -6.16
N LYS A 84 17.43 -21.37 -5.00
CA LYS A 84 17.33 -22.01 -3.68
C LYS A 84 15.91 -22.54 -3.38
N ASN A 85 14.90 -21.91 -3.98
CA ASN A 85 13.48 -22.15 -3.73
C ASN A 85 12.77 -22.80 -4.92
N ILE A 86 13.48 -23.58 -5.75
CA ILE A 86 12.91 -24.27 -6.93
C ILE A 86 11.69 -25.15 -6.57
N HIS A 87 11.67 -25.72 -5.36
CA HIS A 87 10.54 -26.51 -4.86
C HIS A 87 9.23 -25.71 -4.77
N LEU A 88 9.29 -24.37 -4.73
CA LEU A 88 8.11 -23.49 -4.72
C LEU A 88 7.61 -23.12 -6.13
N ARG A 89 8.31 -23.50 -7.21
CA ARG A 89 7.95 -23.12 -8.59
C ARG A 89 6.50 -23.51 -8.95
N ASN A 90 6.09 -24.68 -8.49
CA ASN A 90 4.76 -25.24 -8.73
C ASN A 90 3.84 -25.11 -7.52
N PHE A 91 4.17 -24.26 -6.55
CA PHE A 91 3.40 -24.12 -5.31
C PHE A 91 1.93 -23.80 -5.56
N TYR A 92 1.63 -23.05 -6.63
CA TYR A 92 0.26 -22.71 -7.03
C TYR A 92 -0.63 -23.94 -7.33
N ILE A 93 -0.05 -25.12 -7.62
CA ILE A 93 -0.80 -26.37 -7.85
C ILE A 93 -1.53 -26.83 -6.58
N ILE A 94 -1.14 -26.36 -5.39
CA ILE A 94 -1.85 -26.67 -4.13
C ILE A 94 -3.20 -25.95 -4.01
N VAL A 95 -3.41 -24.87 -4.78
CA VAL A 95 -4.61 -24.03 -4.64
C VAL A 95 -5.89 -24.79 -5.05
N PRO A 96 -5.96 -25.47 -6.21
CA PRO A 96 -7.14 -26.27 -6.57
C PRO A 96 -7.55 -27.34 -5.55
N PRO A 97 -6.67 -28.24 -5.07
CA PRO A 97 -7.07 -29.29 -4.13
C PRO A 97 -7.49 -28.73 -2.76
N LEU A 98 -6.83 -27.68 -2.26
CA LEU A 98 -7.27 -27.02 -1.02
C LEU A 98 -8.64 -26.36 -1.17
N THR A 99 -8.91 -25.75 -2.33
CA THR A 99 -10.21 -25.13 -2.62
C THR A 99 -11.32 -26.17 -2.65
N LEU A 100 -11.10 -27.31 -3.33
CA LEU A 100 -12.06 -28.41 -3.37
C LEU A 100 -12.32 -28.97 -1.97
N ASN A 101 -11.25 -29.30 -1.23
CA ASN A 101 -11.35 -29.82 0.14
C ASN A 101 -12.12 -28.86 1.07
N PHE A 102 -11.91 -27.55 0.94
CA PHE A 102 -12.64 -26.54 1.71
C PHE A 102 -14.14 -26.53 1.39
N VAL A 103 -14.51 -26.63 0.11
CA VAL A 103 -15.92 -26.66 -0.32
C VAL A 103 -16.61 -27.93 0.16
N GLU A 104 -16.00 -29.09 -0.03
CA GLU A 104 -16.53 -30.38 0.43
C GLU A 104 -16.74 -30.38 1.95
N HIS A 105 -15.75 -29.91 2.70
CA HIS A 105 -15.87 -29.80 4.15
C HIS A 105 -17.00 -28.85 4.56
N SER A 106 -17.14 -27.70 3.89
CA SER A 106 -18.21 -26.73 4.15
C SER A 106 -19.60 -27.32 3.90
N ILE A 107 -19.77 -28.10 2.82
CA ILE A 107 -21.01 -28.82 2.52
C ILE A 107 -21.31 -29.85 3.60
N SER A 108 -20.32 -30.69 3.95
CA SER A 108 -20.48 -31.73 5.00
C SER A 108 -20.88 -31.13 6.35
N CYS A 109 -20.28 -30.00 6.74
CA CYS A 109 -20.67 -29.26 7.94
C CYS A 109 -22.11 -28.76 7.87
N LYS A 110 -22.53 -28.20 6.73
CA LYS A 110 -23.91 -27.72 6.53
C LYS A 110 -24.93 -28.86 6.60
N GLU A 111 -24.65 -30.00 5.99
CA GLU A 111 -25.52 -31.19 6.06
C GLU A 111 -25.69 -31.71 7.49
N LYS A 112 -24.62 -31.67 8.30
CA LYS A 112 -24.69 -32.07 9.71
C LYS A 112 -25.56 -31.12 10.56
N LEU A 113 -25.59 -29.83 10.23
CA LEU A 113 -26.44 -28.84 10.92
C LEU A 113 -27.93 -29.02 10.59
N ASN A 114 -28.25 -29.39 9.35
CA ASN A 114 -29.62 -29.61 8.89
C ASN A 114 -30.23 -30.95 9.30
N LYS A 115 -29.47 -31.84 9.96
CA LYS A 115 -29.94 -33.13 10.48
C LYS A 115 -30.51 -33.04 11.92
N LYS A 116 -30.88 -31.84 12.38
CA LYS A 116 -31.65 -31.58 13.60
C LYS A 116 -33.03 -31.05 13.22
#